data_AF-A0A2G1W5L8-F1
#
_entry.id   AF-A0A2G1W5L8-F1
#
_cell.length_a   1.000
_cell.length_b   1.000
_cell.length_c   1.000
_cell.angle_alpha   90.00
_cell.angle_beta   90.00
_cell.angle_gamma   90.00
#
_symmetry.space_group_name_H-M   'P 1'
#
loop_
_entity.id
_entity.type
_entity.pdbx_description
1 polymer ?
#
loop_
_entity_poly.entity_id
_entity_poly.type
_entity_poly.pdbx_seq_one_letter_code
_entity_poly.pdbx_strand_id
1 'polypeptide(L)'
;MALATKTYHGQTQHAPTTPKPTLSSRFAKLIGKVGESQATEDAQRIESLDGLIDALADAEVNPEAKQPTAANVRSVCDAVGYSLDQLESDVARKVEFLKSREVLAGESEVIREIADINEAIKQHEADFQSMIADMRSKGDQLLVELREAEARRRTIESHRSIAAAAAGGPSQREQEIQDQIRK
;
A
#
# COMPACT_ATOMS: atom_id res chain seq x y z
N MET A 1 -60.51 -40.66 -84.58
CA MET A 1 -61.11 -40.64 -83.23
C MET A 1 -60.01 -40.85 -82.19
N ALA A 2 -59.85 -39.87 -81.28
CA ALA A 2 -59.71 -39.97 -79.80
C ALA A 2 -59.32 -41.32 -79.14
N LEU A 3 -58.64 -41.46 -78.00
CA LEU A 3 -58.18 -40.56 -76.91
C LEU A 3 -57.31 -41.40 -75.93
N ALA A 4 -56.37 -40.75 -75.20
CA ALA A 4 -56.03 -40.85 -73.74
C ALA A 4 -55.77 -42.24 -73.06
N THR A 5 -54.97 -42.45 -72.00
CA THR A 5 -54.54 -41.62 -70.83
C THR A 5 -53.49 -42.40 -70.00
N LYS A 6 -52.43 -41.71 -69.50
CA LYS A 6 -51.79 -41.66 -68.13
C LYS A 6 -51.66 -42.97 -67.27
N THR A 7 -50.63 -43.21 -66.43
CA THR A 7 -49.78 -42.34 -65.56
C THR A 7 -48.71 -43.13 -64.77
N TYR A 8 -47.57 -42.47 -64.46
CA TYR A 8 -46.74 -42.45 -63.21
C TYR A 8 -46.11 -43.74 -62.63
N HIS A 9 -44.94 -43.78 -61.94
CA HIS A 9 -43.75 -42.93 -61.73
C HIS A 9 -42.77 -43.78 -60.90
N GLY A 10 -41.47 -43.76 -61.19
CA GLY A 10 -40.42 -44.33 -60.34
C GLY A 10 -39.52 -43.21 -59.79
N GLN A 11 -39.42 -43.10 -58.47
CA GLN A 11 -38.43 -42.28 -57.77
C GLN A 11 -37.16 -43.11 -57.50
N THR A 12 -36.00 -42.56 -57.85
CA THR A 12 -34.71 -42.85 -57.19
C THR A 12 -34.02 -41.53 -56.90
N GLN A 13 -33.56 -41.36 -55.67
CA GLN A 13 -32.97 -40.15 -55.10
C GLN A 13 -31.60 -39.81 -55.75
N HIS A 14 -31.37 -38.53 -56.03
CA HIS A 14 -30.05 -37.99 -56.41
C HIS A 14 -29.45 -37.20 -55.24
N ALA A 15 -28.15 -37.41 -55.00
CA ALA A 15 -27.32 -36.64 -54.07
C ALA A 15 -27.30 -35.14 -54.44
N PRO A 16 -27.21 -34.22 -53.45
CA PRO A 16 -27.20 -32.79 -53.71
C PRO A 16 -25.89 -32.40 -54.40
N THR A 17 -25.99 -31.91 -55.63
CA THR A 17 -24.89 -31.29 -56.37
C THR A 17 -24.51 -29.97 -55.71
N THR A 18 -23.32 -29.92 -55.09
CA THR A 18 -22.70 -28.66 -54.69
C THR A 18 -22.43 -27.80 -55.92
N PRO A 19 -22.88 -26.53 -55.95
CA PRO A 19 -22.68 -25.67 -57.11
C PRO A 19 -21.19 -25.25 -57.21
N LYS A 20 -20.64 -25.31 -58.42
CA LYS A 20 -19.27 -24.82 -58.69
C LYS A 20 -19.17 -23.32 -58.34
N PRO A 21 -18.07 -22.89 -57.70
CA PRO A 21 -17.89 -21.49 -57.33
C PRO A 21 -17.82 -20.62 -58.59
N THR A 22 -18.70 -19.64 -58.69
CA THR A 22 -18.69 -18.62 -59.74
C THR A 22 -17.52 -17.65 -59.53
N LEU A 23 -17.06 -16.99 -60.60
CA LEU A 23 -15.97 -16.00 -60.55
C LEU A 23 -16.21 -14.90 -59.50
N SER A 24 -17.48 -14.57 -59.23
CA SER A 24 -17.90 -13.64 -58.16
C SER A 24 -17.56 -14.15 -56.75
N SER A 25 -17.69 -15.45 -56.47
CA SER A 25 -17.30 -16.05 -55.18
C SER A 25 -15.78 -16.12 -55.00
N ARG A 26 -15.04 -16.32 -56.10
CA ARG A 26 -13.57 -16.23 -56.09
C ARG A 26 -13.09 -14.80 -55.86
N PHE A 27 -13.74 -13.80 -56.48
CA PHE A 27 -13.44 -12.38 -56.28
C PHE A 27 -13.77 -11.91 -54.86
N ALA A 28 -14.93 -12.29 -54.31
CA ALA A 28 -15.29 -11.94 -52.92
C ALA A 28 -14.34 -12.59 -51.90
N LYS A 29 -13.88 -13.82 -52.14
CA LYS A 29 -12.81 -14.44 -51.33
C LYS A 29 -11.45 -13.79 -51.53
N LEU A 30 -11.15 -13.25 -52.71
CA LEU A 30 -9.89 -12.54 -52.98
C LEU A 30 -9.89 -11.16 -52.31
N ILE A 31 -10.98 -10.39 -52.43
CA ILE A 31 -11.13 -9.07 -51.80
C ILE A 31 -11.28 -9.19 -50.28
N GLY A 32 -12.03 -10.17 -49.77
CA GLY A 32 -12.13 -10.45 -48.34
C GLY A 32 -10.80 -10.86 -47.71
N LYS A 33 -9.99 -11.68 -48.41
CA LYS A 33 -8.63 -12.02 -47.97
C LYS A 33 -7.64 -10.88 -48.09
N VAL A 34 -7.77 -9.99 -49.08
CA VAL A 34 -6.90 -8.81 -49.18
C VAL A 34 -7.21 -7.82 -48.07
N GLY A 35 -8.49 -7.58 -47.74
CA GLY A 35 -8.87 -6.74 -46.61
C GLY A 35 -8.53 -7.33 -45.24
N GLU A 36 -8.72 -8.64 -45.03
CA GLU A 36 -8.36 -9.32 -43.79
C GLU A 36 -6.84 -9.43 -43.61
N SER A 37 -6.09 -9.77 -44.66
CA SER A 37 -4.62 -9.89 -44.58
C SER A 37 -3.95 -8.54 -44.33
N GLN A 38 -4.49 -7.46 -44.92
CA GLN A 38 -3.94 -6.12 -44.74
C GLN A 38 -4.33 -5.51 -43.39
N ALA A 39 -5.57 -5.74 -42.92
CA ALA A 39 -5.96 -5.36 -41.56
C ALA A 39 -5.20 -6.14 -40.48
N THR A 40 -4.89 -7.43 -40.69
CA THR A 40 -4.07 -8.20 -39.75
C THR A 40 -2.59 -7.84 -39.80
N GLU A 41 -2.04 -7.53 -40.97
CA GLU A 41 -0.65 -7.07 -41.09
C GLU A 41 -0.48 -5.66 -40.51
N ASP A 42 -1.42 -4.76 -40.76
CA ASP A 42 -1.38 -3.40 -40.20
C ASP A 42 -1.60 -3.43 -38.68
N ALA A 43 -2.45 -4.32 -38.16
CA ALA A 43 -2.57 -4.54 -36.71
C ALA A 43 -1.28 -5.09 -36.08
N GLN A 44 -0.62 -6.07 -36.71
CA GLN A 44 0.66 -6.61 -36.24
C GLN A 44 1.79 -5.58 -36.31
N ARG A 45 1.80 -4.73 -37.34
CA ARG A 45 2.78 -3.62 -37.45
C ARG A 45 2.53 -2.55 -36.40
N ILE A 46 1.28 -2.17 -36.13
CA ILE A 46 0.92 -1.22 -35.06
C ILE A 46 1.29 -1.79 -33.68
N GLU A 47 1.00 -3.06 -33.39
CA GLU A 47 1.45 -3.72 -32.16
C GLU A 47 2.97 -3.72 -32.02
N SER A 48 3.71 -3.87 -33.13
CA SER A 48 5.18 -3.78 -33.12
C SER A 48 5.72 -2.36 -32.91
N LEU A 49 4.99 -1.32 -33.32
CA LEU A 49 5.36 0.08 -33.09
C LEU A 49 5.09 0.48 -31.64
N ASP A 50 3.92 0.14 -31.10
CA ASP A 50 3.60 0.39 -29.70
C ASP A 50 4.58 -0.35 -28.77
N GLY A 51 4.89 -1.61 -29.08
CA GLY A 51 5.91 -2.39 -28.37
C GLY A 51 7.32 -1.81 -28.50
N LEU A 52 7.65 -1.15 -29.63
CA LEU A 52 8.92 -0.47 -29.81
C LEU A 52 9.00 0.81 -28.97
N ILE A 53 7.92 1.61 -28.95
CA ILE A 53 7.83 2.82 -28.12
C ILE A 53 7.96 2.45 -26.64
N ASP A 54 7.28 1.39 -26.21
CA ASP A 54 7.36 0.90 -24.83
C ASP A 54 8.77 0.43 -24.47
N ALA A 55 9.43 -0.35 -25.34
CA ALA A 55 10.80 -0.82 -25.09
C ALA A 55 11.84 0.32 -25.06
N LEU A 56 11.67 1.34 -25.92
CA LEU A 56 12.54 2.52 -25.93
C LEU A 56 12.31 3.39 -24.69
N ALA A 57 11.05 3.64 -24.32
CA ALA A 57 10.71 4.42 -23.14
C ALA A 57 11.15 3.73 -21.84
N ASP A 58 11.00 2.40 -21.75
CA ASP A 58 11.46 1.61 -20.61
C ASP A 58 12.99 1.64 -20.50
N ALA A 59 13.73 1.52 -21.61
CA ALA A 59 15.19 1.59 -21.59
C ALA A 59 15.78 2.97 -21.27
N GLU A 60 15.01 4.04 -21.47
CA GLU A 60 15.40 5.40 -21.08
C GLU A 60 15.18 5.66 -19.59
N VAL A 61 14.16 5.01 -18.98
CA VAL A 61 13.88 5.10 -17.54
C VAL A 61 14.68 4.08 -16.74
N ASN A 62 14.95 2.91 -17.34
CA ASN A 62 15.70 1.81 -16.73
C ASN A 62 16.95 1.46 -17.56
N PRO A 63 18.16 1.86 -17.12
CA PRO A 63 19.39 1.63 -17.86
C PRO A 63 19.79 0.14 -17.98
N GLU A 64 19.14 -0.76 -17.26
CA GLU A 64 19.37 -2.22 -17.38
C GLU A 64 18.48 -2.89 -18.44
N ALA A 65 17.48 -2.19 -18.97
CA ALA A 65 16.58 -2.76 -19.97
C ALA A 65 17.27 -2.90 -21.33
N LYS A 66 16.86 -3.93 -22.09
CA LYS A 66 17.42 -4.19 -23.42
C LYS A 66 16.99 -3.10 -24.40
N GLN A 67 17.94 -2.27 -24.82
CA GLN A 67 17.70 -1.31 -25.89
C GLN A 67 17.47 -2.03 -27.23
N PRO A 68 16.39 -1.68 -27.96
CA PRO A 68 16.22 -2.16 -29.32
C PRO A 68 17.32 -1.59 -30.23
N THR A 69 17.81 -2.40 -31.16
CA THR A 69 18.90 -1.98 -32.05
C THR A 69 18.41 -0.94 -33.06
N ALA A 70 19.31 -0.06 -33.50
CA ALA A 70 18.99 0.97 -34.51
C ALA A 70 18.45 0.38 -35.83
N ALA A 71 18.85 -0.84 -36.19
CA ALA A 71 18.32 -1.56 -37.34
C ALA A 71 16.86 -2.01 -37.13
N ASN A 72 16.54 -2.48 -35.92
CA ASN A 72 15.18 -2.87 -35.56
C ASN A 72 14.24 -1.66 -35.54
N VAL A 73 14.69 -0.54 -34.94
CA VAL A 73 13.94 0.72 -34.90
C VAL A 73 13.56 1.20 -36.30
N ARG A 74 14.55 1.30 -37.21
CA ARG A 74 14.29 1.72 -38.60
C ARG A 74 13.39 0.75 -39.34
N SER A 75 13.62 -0.56 -39.18
CA SER A 75 12.81 -1.58 -39.86
C SER A 75 11.33 -1.51 -39.46
N VAL A 76 11.03 -1.26 -38.20
CA VAL A 76 9.64 -1.12 -37.72
C VAL A 76 9.05 0.19 -38.22
N CYS A 77 9.75 1.33 -38.04
CA CYS A 77 9.30 2.64 -38.53
C CYS A 77 9.01 2.63 -40.04
N ASP A 78 9.93 2.08 -40.85
CA ASP A 78 9.78 1.98 -42.30
C ASP A 78 8.58 1.08 -42.68
N ALA A 79 8.34 0.01 -41.92
CA ALA A 79 7.22 -0.91 -42.17
C ALA A 79 5.84 -0.28 -41.90
N VAL A 80 5.75 0.66 -40.95
CA VAL A 80 4.49 1.35 -40.60
C VAL A 80 4.39 2.76 -41.20
N GLY A 81 5.42 3.22 -41.92
CA GLY A 81 5.49 4.59 -42.44
C GLY A 81 5.59 5.64 -41.34
N TYR A 82 6.11 5.27 -40.17
CA TYR A 82 6.25 6.13 -39.00
C TYR A 82 7.55 6.90 -39.06
N SER A 83 7.53 8.24 -38.90
CA SER A 83 8.78 9.00 -38.94
C SER A 83 9.57 8.82 -37.64
N LEU A 84 10.90 8.94 -37.74
CA LEU A 84 11.76 8.91 -36.55
C LEU A 84 11.45 10.09 -35.60
N ASP A 85 11.09 11.26 -36.14
CA ASP A 85 10.71 12.43 -35.35
C ASP A 85 9.39 12.18 -34.56
N GLN A 86 8.44 11.46 -35.17
CA GLN A 86 7.20 11.05 -34.49
C GLN A 86 7.50 10.03 -33.38
N LEU A 87 8.36 9.05 -33.67
CA LEU A 87 8.80 8.06 -32.70
C LEU A 87 9.47 8.73 -31.49
N GLU A 88 10.39 9.67 -31.73
CA GLU A 88 11.10 10.39 -30.68
C GLU A 88 10.12 11.19 -29.80
N SER A 89 9.16 11.89 -30.41
CA SER A 89 8.14 12.64 -29.67
C SER A 89 7.27 11.73 -28.80
N ASP A 90 6.90 10.55 -29.29
CA ASP A 90 6.05 9.61 -28.57
C ASP A 90 6.79 8.92 -27.43
N VAL A 91 8.04 8.51 -27.67
CA VAL A 91 8.92 7.97 -26.64
C VAL A 91 9.13 9.02 -25.54
N ALA A 92 9.42 10.28 -25.89
CA ALA A 92 9.58 11.35 -24.91
C ALA A 92 8.34 11.55 -24.04
N ARG A 93 7.13 11.59 -24.65
CA ARG A 93 5.87 11.66 -23.90
C ARG A 93 5.66 10.46 -22.98
N LYS A 94 6.02 9.26 -23.45
CA LYS A 94 5.88 8.04 -22.65
C LYS A 94 6.87 8.01 -21.49
N VAL A 95 8.09 8.50 -21.68
CA VAL A 95 9.10 8.65 -20.63
C VAL A 95 8.63 9.62 -19.54
N GLU A 96 8.08 10.78 -19.91
CA GLU A 96 7.49 11.72 -18.93
C GLU A 96 6.33 11.10 -18.14
N PHE A 97 5.47 10.32 -18.81
CA PHE A 97 4.40 9.58 -18.15
C PHE A 97 4.94 8.53 -17.16
N LEU A 98 5.96 7.76 -17.53
CA LEU A 98 6.55 6.75 -16.65
C LEU A 98 7.24 7.39 -15.43
N LYS A 99 7.99 8.48 -15.64
CA LYS A 99 8.64 9.24 -14.56
C LYS A 99 7.63 9.83 -13.58
N SER A 100 6.56 10.45 -14.09
CA SER A 100 5.50 10.99 -13.23
C SER A 100 4.76 9.91 -12.44
N ARG A 101 4.55 8.72 -13.02
CA ARG A 101 3.97 7.58 -12.31
C ARG A 101 4.87 7.07 -11.19
N GLU A 102 6.19 7.01 -11.41
CA GLU A 102 7.16 6.63 -10.39
C GLU A 102 7.16 7.61 -9.22
N VAL A 103 7.14 8.93 -9.51
CA VAL A 103 7.01 9.97 -8.48
C VAL A 103 5.73 9.79 -7.67
N LEU A 104 4.58 9.58 -8.33
CA LEU A 104 3.31 9.35 -7.64
C LEU A 104 3.31 8.07 -6.78
N ALA A 105 3.98 7.01 -7.24
CA ALA A 105 4.14 5.78 -6.48
C ALA A 105 5.00 6.01 -5.22
N GLY A 106 6.13 6.72 -5.36
CA GLY A 106 6.99 7.10 -4.25
C GLY A 106 6.29 8.03 -3.25
N GLU A 107 5.54 9.03 -3.73
CA GLU A 107 4.73 9.90 -2.88
C GLU A 107 3.69 9.09 -2.08
N SER A 108 3.04 8.11 -2.71
CA SER A 108 2.09 7.23 -2.03
C SER A 108 2.75 6.35 -0.96
N GLU A 109 4.00 5.92 -1.17
CA GLU A 109 4.77 5.15 -0.18
C GLU A 109 5.14 6.03 1.02
N VAL A 110 5.67 7.23 0.77
CA VAL A 110 6.01 8.21 1.81
C VAL A 110 4.77 8.59 2.63
N ILE A 111 3.61 8.80 1.99
CA ILE A 111 2.36 9.09 2.70
C ILE A 111 1.96 7.94 3.63
N ARG A 112 2.17 6.69 3.20
CA ARG A 112 1.89 5.51 4.02
C ARG A 112 2.82 5.41 5.22
N GLU A 113 4.12 5.61 5.01
CA GLU A 113 5.11 5.63 6.11
C GLU A 113 4.80 6.73 7.12
N ILE A 114 4.40 7.93 6.66
CA ILE A 114 3.95 9.02 7.55
C ILE A 114 2.73 8.60 8.37
N ALA A 115 1.77 7.90 7.77
CA ALA A 115 0.60 7.40 8.48
C ALA A 115 0.97 6.37 9.56
N ASP A 116 1.87 5.43 9.24
CA ASP A 116 2.35 4.41 10.18
C ASP A 116 3.12 5.04 11.35
N ILE A 117 3.98 6.03 11.07
CA ILE A 117 4.69 6.80 12.11
C ILE A 117 3.71 7.54 13.02
N ASN A 118 2.70 8.21 12.45
CA ASN A 118 1.71 8.93 13.24
C ASN A 118 0.90 8.00 14.15
N GLU A 119 0.60 6.79 13.69
CA GLU A 119 -0.10 5.80 14.51
C GLU A 119 0.79 5.27 15.65
N ALA A 120 2.07 5.04 15.39
CA ALA A 120 3.03 4.69 16.42
C ALA A 120 3.17 5.80 17.49
N ILE A 121 3.19 7.07 17.07
CA ILE A 121 3.23 8.22 17.99
C ILE A 121 2.01 8.21 18.92
N LYS A 122 0.79 8.03 18.38
CA LYS A 122 -0.43 7.99 19.21
C LYS A 122 -0.41 6.84 20.21
N GLN A 123 0.06 5.66 19.80
CA GLN A 123 0.17 4.52 20.69
C GLN A 123 1.14 4.82 21.85
N HIS A 124 2.30 5.40 21.54
CA HIS A 124 3.25 5.80 22.57
C HIS A 124 2.70 6.89 23.49
N GLU A 125 1.96 7.87 22.97
CA GLU A 125 1.28 8.87 23.80
C GLU A 125 0.28 8.23 24.78
N ALA A 126 -0.49 7.24 24.33
CA ALA A 126 -1.40 6.49 25.20
C ALA A 126 -0.65 5.72 26.30
N ASP A 127 0.45 5.06 25.94
CA ASP A 127 1.30 4.33 26.90
C ASP A 127 1.91 5.29 27.94
N PHE A 128 2.42 6.45 27.50
CA PHE A 128 2.96 7.49 28.39
C PHE A 128 1.89 8.04 29.34
N GLN A 129 0.67 8.28 28.84
CA GLN A 129 -0.44 8.74 29.68
C GLN A 129 -0.81 7.70 30.75
N SER A 130 -0.82 6.41 30.39
CA SER A 130 -1.03 5.33 31.35
C SER A 130 0.07 5.30 32.41
N MET A 131 1.33 5.39 32.00
CA MET A 131 2.47 5.40 32.92
C MET A 131 2.42 6.61 33.87
N ILE A 132 2.05 7.79 33.38
CA ILE A 132 1.88 8.98 34.22
C ILE A 132 0.77 8.77 35.26
N ALA A 133 -0.35 8.13 34.88
CA ALA A 133 -1.43 7.82 35.81
C ALA A 133 -0.97 6.85 36.91
N ASP A 134 -0.22 5.80 36.55
CA ASP A 134 0.34 4.84 37.50
C ASP A 134 1.34 5.51 38.46
N MET A 135 2.22 6.36 37.93
CA MET A 135 3.18 7.11 38.75
C MET A 135 2.49 8.06 39.73
N ARG A 136 1.41 8.73 39.31
CA ARG A 136 0.61 9.59 40.19
C ARG A 136 -0.06 8.78 41.29
N SER A 137 -0.71 7.66 40.94
CA SER A 137 -1.32 6.75 41.90
C SER A 137 -0.32 6.26 42.94
N LYS A 138 0.88 5.85 42.50
CA LYS A 138 1.97 5.45 43.40
C LYS A 138 2.45 6.61 44.28
N GLY A 139 2.54 7.82 43.74
CA GLY A 139 2.86 9.02 44.50
C GLY A 139 1.84 9.29 45.61
N ASP A 140 0.55 9.18 45.31
CA ASP A 140 -0.53 9.35 46.28
C ASP A 140 -0.50 8.27 47.38
N GLN A 141 -0.22 7.01 47.02
CA GLN A 141 -0.03 5.93 47.99
C GLN A 141 1.13 6.22 48.95
N LEU A 142 2.28 6.63 48.42
CA LEU A 142 3.45 6.98 49.24
C LEU A 142 3.19 8.18 50.15
N LEU A 143 2.39 9.17 49.72
CA LEU A 143 1.98 10.29 50.56
C LEU A 143 1.08 9.84 51.72
N VAL A 144 0.19 8.87 51.51
CA VAL A 144 -0.62 8.27 52.58
C VAL A 144 0.28 7.53 53.57
N GLU A 145 1.17 6.66 53.08
CA GLU A 145 2.10 5.92 53.94
C GLU A 145 3.00 6.86 54.77
N LEU A 146 3.47 7.96 54.16
CA LEU A 146 4.26 8.98 54.85
C LEU A 146 3.47 9.62 55.99
N ARG A 147 2.20 10.00 55.75
CA ARG A 147 1.33 10.59 56.78
C ARG A 147 1.08 9.62 57.94
N GLU A 148 0.89 8.32 57.65
CA GLU A 148 0.74 7.29 58.68
C GLU A 148 2.01 7.08 59.49
N ALA A 149 3.18 7.10 58.84
CA ALA A 149 4.48 7.04 59.53
C ALA A 149 4.70 8.26 60.43
N GLU A 150 4.37 9.46 59.97
CA GLU A 150 4.44 10.68 60.77
C GLU A 150 3.48 10.65 61.96
N ALA A 151 2.25 10.16 61.77
CA ALA A 151 1.28 10.00 62.86
C ALA A 151 1.83 9.06 63.95
N ARG A 152 2.37 7.90 63.54
CA ARG A 152 3.05 6.96 64.46
C ARG A 152 4.20 7.64 65.20
N ARG A 153 5.02 8.43 64.52
CA ARG A 153 6.13 9.18 65.14
C ARG A 153 5.63 10.14 66.22
N ARG A 154 4.58 10.93 65.93
CA ARG A 154 3.98 11.86 66.89
C ARG A 154 3.43 11.13 68.12
N THR A 155 2.79 9.97 67.95
CA THR A 155 2.31 9.16 69.07
C THR A 155 3.47 8.68 69.96
N ILE A 156 4.56 8.20 69.36
CA ILE A 156 5.77 7.78 70.10
C ILE A 156 6.39 8.96 70.86
N GLU A 157 6.52 10.12 70.21
CA GLU A 157 7.02 11.35 70.84
C GLU A 157 6.15 11.78 72.03
N SER A 158 4.82 11.73 71.88
CA SER A 158 3.87 12.02 72.96
C SER A 158 4.04 11.05 74.14
N HIS A 159 4.11 9.74 73.88
CA HIS A 159 4.34 8.74 74.93
C HIS A 159 5.68 8.94 75.64
N ARG A 160 6.76 9.31 74.91
CA ARG A 160 8.05 9.65 75.52
C ARG A 160 7.97 10.88 76.42
N SER A 161 7.24 11.92 76.01
CA SER A 161 7.03 13.12 76.82
C SER A 161 6.26 12.82 78.11
N ILE A 162 5.21 12.00 78.02
CA ILE A 162 4.44 11.55 79.20
C ILE A 162 5.32 10.70 80.13
N ALA A 163 6.11 9.76 79.58
CA ALA A 163 7.02 8.94 80.36
C ALA A 163 8.10 9.78 81.06
N ALA A 164 8.65 10.79 80.40
CA ALA A 164 9.60 11.73 81.00
C ALA A 164 8.98 12.57 82.12
N ALA A 165 7.73 13.01 81.96
CA ALA A 165 6.99 13.75 82.99
C ALA A 165 6.62 12.86 84.19
N ALA A 166 6.25 11.59 83.94
CA ALA A 166 5.91 10.60 84.97
C ALA A 166 7.14 10.06 85.72
N ALA A 167 8.33 10.11 85.10
CA ALA A 167 9.60 9.75 85.75
C ALA A 167 10.04 10.74 86.83
N GLY A 168 9.29 11.83 87.06
CA GLY A 168 9.44 12.73 88.19
C GLY A 168 10.70 13.59 88.10
N GLY A 169 10.55 14.86 87.78
CA GLY A 169 11.47 15.85 88.35
C GLY A 169 11.51 15.67 89.87
N PRO A 170 12.64 15.91 90.55
CA PRO A 170 12.84 15.54 91.94
C PRO A 170 11.65 15.99 92.78
N SER A 171 11.08 15.06 93.55
CA SER A 171 9.93 15.35 94.40
C SER A 171 10.25 16.54 95.32
N GLN A 172 9.25 17.33 95.73
CA GLN A 172 9.48 18.42 96.69
C GLN A 172 10.29 17.96 97.92
N ARG A 173 10.10 16.72 98.33
CA ARG A 173 10.86 16.09 99.42
C ARG A 173 12.32 15.80 99.06
N GLU A 174 12.62 15.37 97.84
CA GLU A 174 14.01 15.21 97.36
C GLU A 174 14.72 16.56 97.18
N GLN A 175 14.00 17.59 96.73
CA GLN A 175 14.53 18.96 96.68
C GLN A 175 14.81 19.49 98.09
N GLU A 176 13.89 19.29 99.05
CA GLU A 176 14.10 19.65 100.46
C GLU A 176 15.27 18.91 101.10
N ILE A 177 15.43 17.61 100.82
CA ILE A 177 16.57 16.83 101.32
C ILE A 177 17.89 17.33 100.72
N GLN A 178 17.93 17.65 99.44
CA GLN A 178 19.14 18.21 98.81
C GLN A 178 19.49 19.60 99.34
N ASP A 179 18.48 20.45 99.58
CA ASP A 179 18.70 21.78 100.18
C ASP A 179 19.14 21.70 101.64
N GLN A 180 18.70 20.68 102.40
CA GLN A 180 19.21 20.40 103.74
C GLN A 180 20.65 19.87 103.74
N ILE A 181 21.05 19.06 102.76
CA ILE A 181 22.44 18.58 102.63
C ILE A 181 23.40 19.70 102.20
N ARG A 182 22.90 20.69 101.43
CA ARG A 182 23.69 21.81 100.92
C ARG A 182 23.92 22.91 101.97
N LYS A 183 23.07 23.01 103.00
CA LYS A 183 23.23 23.90 104.16
C LYS A 183 24.16 23.29 105.19
#